data_AF-A0A7K9LRF9-F1
#
_entry.id   AF-A0A7K9LRF9-F1
#
_cell.length_a   1.000
_cell.length_b   1.000
_cell.length_c   1.000
_cell.angle_alpha   90.00
_cell.angle_beta   90.00
_cell.angle_gamma   90.00
#
_symmetry.space_group_name_H-M   'P 1'
#
loop_
_entity.id
_entity.type
_entity.pdbx_description
1 polymer ?
#
loop_
_entity_poly.entity_id
_entity_poly.type
_entity_poly.pdbx_seq_one_letter_code
_entity_poly.pdbx_strand_id
1 'polypeptide(L)' 'SATPYPRGFKCFTCEKAPDNYECNRWAPDVYCPRGTRYCLSQHVMAASGQSVSVTKRCAALEQCLAAGCSLIKHEQYKV' A
#
# COMPACT_ATOMS: atom_id res chain seq x y z
N SER A 1 20.62 -2.56 13.95
CA SER A 1 19.55 -3.55 13.67
C SER A 1 20.04 -4.50 12.59
N ALA A 2 20.07 -5.80 12.86
CA ALA A 2 20.37 -6.80 11.84
C ALA A 2 19.07 -7.21 11.12
N THR A 3 19.13 -7.45 9.81
CA THR A 3 17.98 -7.97 9.06
C THR A 3 17.62 -9.38 9.56
N PRO A 4 16.35 -9.71 9.81
CA PRO A 4 15.96 -11.02 10.33
C PRO A 4 16.25 -12.18 9.37
N TYR A 5 16.47 -11.89 8.08
CA TYR A 5 16.88 -12.84 7.05
C TYR A 5 17.67 -12.12 5.94
N PRO A 6 18.49 -12.82 5.14
CA PRO A 6 19.25 -12.22 4.04
C PRO A 6 18.32 -11.45 3.10
N ARG A 7 18.71 -10.21 2.74
CA ARG A 7 17.92 -9.30 1.90
C ARG A 7 16.56 -8.91 2.50
N GLY A 8 16.44 -8.94 3.83
CA GLY A 8 15.30 -8.35 4.53
C GLY A 8 15.14 -6.87 4.21
N PHE A 9 13.92 -6.47 3.89
CA PHE A 9 13.54 -5.09 3.56
C PHE A 9 12.27 -4.72 4.31
N LYS A 10 11.98 -3.43 4.35
CA LYS A 10 10.78 -2.87 4.98
C LYS A 10 9.96 -2.13 3.93
N CYS A 11 8.65 -2.10 4.13
CA CYS A 11 7.70 -1.25 3.42
C CYS A 11 6.88 -0.50 4.45
N PHE A 12 6.35 0.67 4.09
CA PHE A 12 5.20 1.21 4.81
C PHE A 12 4.01 0.27 4.63
N THR A 13 3.32 -0.04 5.72
CA THR A 13 2.13 -0.91 5.72
C THR A 13 0.97 -0.20 6.41
N CYS A 14 -0.17 -0.14 5.74
CA CYS A 14 -1.38 0.51 6.23
C CYS A 14 -2.59 -0.01 5.46
N GLU A 15 -3.76 0.01 6.09
CA GLU A 15 -5.02 -0.39 5.47
C GLU A 15 -6.01 0.77 5.50
N LYS A 16 -6.47 1.20 4.31
CA LYS A 16 -7.47 2.27 4.13
C LYS A 16 -7.18 3.55 4.94
N ALA A 17 -5.92 3.96 5.02
CA ALA A 17 -5.53 5.24 5.62
C ALA A 17 -6.15 6.40 4.81
N PRO A 18 -6.52 7.53 5.43
CA PRO A 18 -7.17 8.64 4.73
C PRO A 18 -6.27 9.26 3.66
N ASP A 19 -4.96 9.26 3.89
CA ASP A 19 -3.96 9.78 2.95
C ASP A 19 -2.59 9.10 3.15
N ASN A 20 -1.62 9.54 2.34
CA ASN A 20 -0.26 9.02 2.36
C ASN A 20 0.52 9.42 3.63
N TYR A 21 0.22 10.58 4.23
CA TYR A 21 0.91 11.06 5.41
C TYR A 21 0.54 10.22 6.63
N GLU A 22 -0.76 10.04 6.88
CA GLU A 22 -1.27 9.20 7.96
C GLU A 22 -0.80 7.75 7.80
N CYS A 23 -0.80 7.22 6.57
CA CYS A 23 -0.24 5.89 6.29
C CYS A 23 1.24 5.77 6.69
N ASN A 24 2.09 6.73 6.30
CA ASN A 24 3.52 6.66 6.60
C ASN A 24 3.82 6.91 8.08
N ARG A 25 3.07 7.80 8.72
CA ARG A 25 3.29 8.22 10.12
C ARG A 25 3.03 7.10 11.12
N TRP A 26 2.02 6.28 10.88
CA TRP A 26 1.61 5.21 11.80
C TRP A 26 2.03 3.81 11.34
N ALA A 27 2.67 3.69 10.18
CA ALA A 27 3.17 2.42 9.70
C ALA A 27 4.20 1.83 10.69
N PRO A 28 4.10 0.54 11.03
CA PRO A 28 5.03 -0.11 11.94
C PRO A 28 6.42 -0.25 11.30
N ASP A 29 7.48 0.01 12.08
CA ASP A 29 8.86 -0.14 11.63
C ASP A 29 9.34 -1.62 11.66
N VAL A 30 8.63 -2.48 10.95
CA VAL A 30 8.88 -3.94 10.92
C VAL A 30 9.34 -4.40 9.54
N TYR A 31 10.08 -5.51 9.51
CA TYR A 31 10.47 -6.17 8.26
C TYR A 31 9.28 -6.85 7.60
N CYS A 32 9.28 -6.88 6.28
CA CYS A 32 8.30 -7.61 5.51
C CYS A 32 8.36 -9.13 5.81
N PRO A 33 7.27 -9.88 5.56
CA PRO A 33 7.30 -11.34 5.69
C PRO A 33 8.12 -11.99 4.57
N ARG A 34 8.63 -13.20 4.83
CA ARG A 34 9.29 -14.03 3.82
C ARG A 34 8.35 -14.28 2.63
N GLY A 35 8.92 -14.41 1.44
CA GLY A 35 8.15 -14.61 0.20
C GLY A 35 7.68 -13.31 -0.46
N THR A 36 7.75 -12.16 0.22
CA THR A 36 7.55 -10.84 -0.40
C THR A 36 8.86 -10.26 -0.89
N ARG A 37 8.81 -9.47 -1.97
CA ARG A 37 9.98 -8.80 -2.57
C ARG A 37 9.70 -7.39 -3.08
N TYR A 38 8.46 -6.91 -2.93
CA TYR A 38 7.99 -5.63 -3.45
C TYR A 38 7.15 -4.90 -2.40
N CYS A 39 7.03 -3.59 -2.56
CA CYS A 39 6.05 -2.78 -1.83
C CYS A 39 4.93 -2.40 -2.80
N LEU A 40 3.70 -2.84 -2.53
CA LEU A 40 2.52 -2.43 -3.29
C LEU A 40 1.86 -1.24 -2.60
N SER A 41 1.50 -0.22 -3.36
CA SER A 41 0.69 0.91 -2.91
C SER A 41 -0.55 1.04 -3.79
N GLN A 42 -1.71 0.99 -3.16
CA GLN A 42 -3.00 1.27 -3.80
C GLN A 42 -3.53 2.59 -3.25
N HIS A 43 -3.81 3.54 -4.15
CA HIS A 43 -4.28 4.87 -3.80
C HIS A 43 -5.57 5.16 -4.54
N VAL A 44 -6.67 5.29 -3.78
CA VAL A 44 -7.93 5.78 -4.31
C VAL A 44 -7.93 7.30 -4.17
N MET A 45 -8.10 7.98 -5.29
CA MET A 45 -8.16 9.44 -5.35
C MET A 45 -9.51 9.87 -5.90
N ALA A 46 -10.03 10.98 -5.39
CA ALA A 46 -11.16 11.67 -6.00
C ALA A 46 -10.73 12.26 -7.35
N ALA A 47 -11.69 12.51 -8.24
CA ALA A 47 -11.44 13.19 -9.51
C ALA A 47 -10.84 14.61 -9.32
N SER A 48 -11.06 15.21 -8.15
CA SER A 48 -10.45 16.49 -7.74
C SER A 48 -8.97 16.38 -7.35
N GLY A 49 -8.41 15.17 -7.29
CA GLY A 49 -7.04 14.91 -6.87
C GLY A 49 -6.87 14.71 -5.36
N GLN A 50 -7.93 14.83 -4.56
CA GLN A 50 -7.88 14.56 -3.12
C GLN A 50 -7.72 13.07 -2.85
N SER A 51 -6.94 12.72 -1.82
CA SER A 51 -6.82 11.34 -1.35
C SER A 51 -8.15 10.89 -0.72
N VAL A 52 -8.62 9.71 -1.10
CA VAL A 52 -9.80 9.07 -0.51
C VAL A 52 -9.37 7.92 0.39
N SER A 53 -8.43 7.09 -0.09
CA SER A 53 -7.80 6.08 0.75
C SER A 53 -6.45 5.62 0.21
N VAL A 54 -5.56 5.20 1.11
CA VAL A 54 -4.25 4.63 0.80
C VAL A 54 -4.13 3.30 1.52
N THR A 55 -3.75 2.25 0.78
CA THR A 55 -3.39 0.94 1.32
C THR A 55 -2.01 0.58 0.83
N LYS A 56 -1.11 0.26 1.75
CA LYS A 56 0.26 -0.18 1.43
C LYS A 56 0.54 -1.53 2.08
N ARG A 57 1.21 -2.41 1.34
CA ARG A 57 1.56 -3.75 1.84
C ARG A 57 2.82 -4.29 1.20
N CYS A 58 3.52 -5.15 1.92
CA CYS A 58 4.53 -6.02 1.34
C CYS A 58 3.85 -7.00 0.37
N ALA A 59 4.46 -7.24 -0.79
CA ALA A 59 3.84 -7.98 -1.88
C ALA A 59 4.81 -8.96 -2.56
N ALA A 60 4.25 -10.04 -3.10
CA ALA A 60 4.90 -10.91 -4.07
C ALA A 60 4.75 -10.33 -5.50
N LEU A 61 5.49 -10.88 -6.47
CA LEU A 61 5.51 -10.36 -7.84
C LEU A 61 4.11 -10.37 -8.47
N GLU A 62 3.39 -11.47 -8.27
CA GLU A 62 2.07 -11.76 -8.85
C GLU A 62 1.03 -10.70 -8.47
N GLN A 63 1.16 -10.12 -7.27
CA GLN A 63 0.28 -9.08 -6.75
C GLN A 63 0.56 -7.70 -7.36
N CYS A 64 1.74 -7.52 -7.97
CA CYS A 64 2.18 -6.26 -8.58
C CYS A 64 2.07 -6.26 -10.11
N LEU A 65 1.75 -7.40 -10.74
CA LEU A 65 1.70 -7.50 -12.22
C LEU A 65 0.60 -6.62 -12.84
N ALA A 66 -0.47 -6.33 -12.11
CA ALA A 66 -1.58 -5.48 -12.55
C ALA A 66 -1.45 -4.02 -12.05
N ALA A 67 -0.22 -3.52 -11.88
CA ALA A 67 0.01 -2.14 -11.47
C ALA A 67 -0.45 -1.14 -12.55
N GLY A 68 -1.14 -0.09 -12.12
CA GLY A 68 -1.66 0.96 -12.98
C GLY A 68 -2.76 1.75 -12.28
N CYS A 69 -3.27 2.77 -12.98
CA CYS A 69 -4.41 3.56 -12.51
C CYS A 69 -5.65 3.19 -13.34
N SER A 70 -6.77 2.94 -12.68
CA SER A 70 -8.06 2.68 -13.32
C SER A 70 -9.12 3.62 -12.75
N LEU A 71 -10.00 4.14 -13.62
CA LEU A 71 -11.15 4.92 -13.18
C LEU A 71 -12.14 4.00 -12.45
N ILE A 72 -12.42 4.31 -11.19
CA ILE A 72 -13.45 3.62 -10.41
C ILE A 72 -14.77 4.37 -10.64
N LYS A 73 -15.73 3.76 -11.34
CA LYS A 73 -17.08 4.33 -11.46
C LYS A 73 -17.75 4.30 -10.08
N HIS A 74 -18.28 5.44 -9.65
CA HIS A 74 -18.92 5.70 -8.34
C HIS A 74 -20.18 4.86 -8.03
N GLU A 75 -20.39 3.68 -8.61
CA GLU A 75 -21.62 2.90 -8.43
C GLU A 75 -21.60 1.92 -7.25
N GLN A 76 -20.49 1.81 -6.50
CA GLN A 76 -20.35 0.84 -5.40
C GLN A 76 -20.19 1.44 -3.99
N TYR A 77 -20.29 2.76 -3.82
CA TYR A 77 -20.46 3.39 -2.51
C TYR A 77 -21.86 3.99 -2.42
N LYS A 78 -22.87 3.12 -2.29
CA LYS A 78 -24.17 3.54 -1.74
C LYS A 78 -23.95 3.82 -0.25
N VAL A 79 -24.15 5.08 0.14
CA VAL A 79 -24.33 5.50 1.53
C VAL A 79 -25.61 4.88 2.07
#